data_AF-A0A4Q5UK99-F1
#
_entry.id   AF-A0A4Q5UK99-F1
#
_cell.length_a   1.000
_cell.length_b   1.000
_cell.length_c   1.000
_cell.angle_alpha   90.00
_cell.angle_beta   90.00
_cell.angle_gamma   90.00
#
_symmetry.space_group_name_H-M   'P 1'
#
loop_
_entity.id
_entity.type
_entity.pdbx_description
1 polymer ?
#
loop_
_entity_poly.entity_id
_entity_poly.type
_entity_poly.pdbx_seq_one_letter_code
_entity_poly.pdbx_strand_id
1 'polypeptide(L)'
;MEYFAKEDSIVRTIWGKSDTILFIFAGAAAEFALNKAVDWLYFTGKLPADPIGRLFSTVAYAKQIVFAEKNVANAAIDRISSIHSAVEKNRGSTIPDWAYRDVLYMLIHYSIAAFEVLERKLTAEEKQEVFDVFYRVGERMQLKELPTSYEAWKLSRQEHMDNDLQKGAFTIDLFKQYKKHLGSTRYFFLIEAQK
;
A
#
# COMPACT_ATOMS: atom_id res chain seq x y z
N MET A 1 -27.81 -4.16 -2.68
CA MET A 1 -26.60 -3.54 -3.26
C MET A 1 -25.40 -4.14 -2.53
N GLU A 2 -24.44 -4.76 -3.23
CA GLU A 2 -23.28 -5.39 -2.60
C GLU A 2 -22.08 -4.43 -2.64
N TYR A 3 -21.55 -4.06 -1.49
CA TYR A 3 -20.37 -3.21 -1.38
C TYR A 3 -19.06 -4.01 -1.37
N PHE A 4 -17.98 -3.41 -1.86
CA PHE A 4 -16.67 -4.06 -1.90
C PHE A 4 -16.11 -4.37 -0.51
N ALA A 5 -16.17 -3.39 0.40
CA ALA A 5 -16.10 -3.61 1.84
C ALA A 5 -17.47 -3.34 2.44
N LYS A 6 -17.91 -4.18 3.39
CA LYS A 6 -19.21 -4.03 4.06
C LYS A 6 -19.35 -2.65 4.69
N GLU A 7 -20.57 -2.16 4.85
CA GLU A 7 -20.79 -0.79 5.34
C GLU A 7 -20.29 -0.57 6.77
N ASP A 8 -20.38 -1.61 7.60
CA ASP A 8 -19.89 -1.67 8.98
C ASP A 8 -18.43 -2.16 9.10
N SER A 9 -17.72 -2.26 7.97
CA SER A 9 -16.36 -2.79 7.90
C SER A 9 -15.35 -2.01 8.74
N ILE A 10 -14.47 -2.72 9.44
CA ILE A 10 -13.30 -2.10 10.07
C ILE A 10 -12.41 -1.41 9.04
N VAL A 11 -12.34 -1.91 7.80
CA VAL A 11 -11.53 -1.32 6.73
C VAL A 11 -12.09 0.05 6.33
N ARG A 12 -13.42 0.22 6.29
CA ARG A 12 -14.03 1.53 6.10
C ARG A 12 -13.73 2.49 7.24
N THR A 13 -13.67 1.99 8.48
CA THR A 13 -13.29 2.81 9.63
C THR A 13 -11.84 3.30 9.50
N ILE A 14 -10.91 2.39 9.21
CA ILE A 14 -9.47 2.68 9.02
C ILE A 14 -9.27 3.69 7.88
N TRP A 15 -9.83 3.42 6.71
CA TRP A 15 -9.65 4.23 5.50
C TRP A 15 -10.64 5.42 5.39
N GLY A 16 -11.47 5.61 6.42
CA GLY A 16 -12.35 6.78 6.57
C GLY A 16 -11.72 7.92 7.36
N LYS A 17 -10.74 7.59 8.22
CA LYS A 17 -10.10 8.50 9.17
C LYS A 17 -8.79 9.08 8.62
N SER A 18 -8.71 10.40 8.49
CA SER A 18 -7.56 11.09 7.86
C SER A 18 -6.26 10.93 8.64
N ASP A 19 -6.31 10.89 9.97
CA ASP A 19 -5.17 10.66 10.86
C ASP A 19 -4.65 9.22 10.74
N THR A 20 -5.55 8.22 10.73
CA THR A 20 -5.18 6.82 10.49
C THR A 20 -4.52 6.67 9.12
N ILE A 21 -5.10 7.24 8.07
CA ILE A 21 -4.50 7.29 6.73
C ILE A 21 -3.10 7.88 6.77
N LEU A 22 -2.90 9.03 7.45
CA LEU A 22 -1.58 9.65 7.54
C LEU A 22 -0.54 8.73 8.20
N PHE A 23 -0.91 8.02 9.27
CA PHE A 23 -0.04 7.05 9.93
C PHE A 23 0.27 5.83 9.06
N ILE A 24 -0.71 5.34 8.27
CA ILE A 24 -0.48 4.26 7.30
C ILE A 24 0.67 4.65 6.37
N PHE A 25 0.63 5.85 5.79
CA PHE A 25 1.69 6.28 4.89
C PHE A 25 2.99 6.61 5.58
N ALA A 26 2.93 7.19 6.78
CA ALA A 26 4.12 7.55 7.50
C ALA A 26 4.97 6.30 7.80
N GLY A 27 4.33 5.22 8.28
CA GLY A 27 4.96 3.92 8.46
C GLY A 27 5.39 3.29 7.14
N ALA A 28 4.51 3.25 6.13
CA ALA A 28 4.79 2.62 4.85
C ALA A 28 5.93 3.28 4.04
N ALA A 29 6.21 4.57 4.24
CA ALA A 29 7.18 5.30 3.43
C ALA A 29 8.60 4.71 3.47
N ALA A 30 9.03 4.15 4.61
CA ALA A 30 10.34 3.51 4.72
C ALA A 30 10.38 2.17 3.99
N GLU A 31 9.39 1.31 4.24
CA GLU A 31 9.27 -0.01 3.61
C GLU A 31 9.16 0.11 2.09
N PHE A 32 8.30 1.02 1.61
CA PHE A 32 8.12 1.27 0.19
C PHE A 32 9.40 1.75 -0.50
N ALA A 33 10.19 2.60 0.16
CA ALA A 33 11.47 3.07 -0.37
C ALA A 33 12.55 1.98 -0.40
N LEU A 34 12.46 0.99 0.48
CA LEU A 34 13.38 -0.14 0.56
C LEU A 34 13.02 -1.29 -0.36
N ASN A 35 11.82 -1.32 -0.94
CA ASN A 35 11.43 -2.38 -1.86
C ASN A 35 12.44 -2.50 -3.04
N LYS A 36 12.90 -3.71 -3.35
CA LYS A 36 13.87 -3.96 -4.44
C LYS A 36 13.37 -3.53 -5.82
N ALA A 37 12.05 -3.47 -6.02
CA ALA A 37 11.40 -3.02 -7.24
C ALA A 37 11.05 -1.51 -7.23
N VAL A 38 11.57 -0.73 -6.26
CA VAL A 38 11.29 0.72 -6.17
C VAL A 38 11.71 1.49 -7.44
N ASP A 39 12.63 0.94 -8.23
CA ASP A 39 13.05 1.47 -9.54
C ASP A 39 11.89 1.59 -10.54
N TRP A 40 10.85 0.75 -10.44
CA TRP A 40 9.64 0.87 -11.26
C TRP A 40 8.91 2.19 -11.07
N LEU A 41 8.95 2.72 -9.85
CA LEU A 41 8.29 3.98 -9.52
C LEU A 41 9.08 5.19 -10.02
N TYR A 42 10.37 4.99 -10.26
CA TYR A 42 11.28 5.96 -10.86
C TYR A 42 11.16 6.04 -12.38
N PHE A 43 10.67 4.98 -13.04
CA PHE A 43 10.62 4.91 -14.50
C PHE A 43 9.88 6.09 -15.16
N THR A 44 8.76 6.51 -14.58
CA THR A 44 7.98 7.66 -15.11
C THR A 44 8.47 9.01 -14.59
N GLY A 45 9.40 9.04 -13.63
CA GLY A 45 9.83 10.24 -12.91
C GLY A 45 8.78 10.87 -11.99
N LYS A 46 7.52 10.39 -12.00
CA LYS A 46 6.43 10.99 -11.25
C LYS A 46 6.60 10.86 -9.73
N LEU A 47 7.11 9.73 -9.24
CA LEU A 47 7.36 9.54 -7.81
C LEU A 47 8.44 10.47 -7.27
N PRO A 48 9.68 10.49 -7.81
CA PRO A 48 10.70 11.40 -7.27
C PRO A 48 10.36 12.88 -7.45
N ALA A 49 9.56 13.23 -8.47
CA ALA A 49 9.13 14.62 -8.69
C ALA A 49 8.06 15.11 -7.70
N ASP A 50 7.20 14.22 -7.21
CA ASP A 50 6.17 14.56 -6.21
C ASP A 50 5.75 13.33 -5.38
N PRO A 51 6.57 12.91 -4.40
CA PRO A 51 6.29 11.71 -3.62
C PRO A 51 5.03 11.86 -2.74
N ILE A 52 4.68 13.09 -2.34
CA ILE A 52 3.52 13.37 -1.50
C ILE A 52 2.23 13.39 -2.33
N GLY A 53 2.24 13.98 -3.53
CA GLY A 53 1.09 13.89 -4.43
C GLY A 53 0.82 12.46 -4.90
N ARG A 54 1.86 11.64 -5.09
CA ARG A 54 1.72 10.21 -5.40
C ARG A 54 1.09 9.43 -4.24
N LEU A 55 1.48 9.72 -3.01
CA LEU A 55 0.84 9.20 -1.80
C LEU A 55 -0.66 9.51 -1.79
N PHE A 56 -1.06 10.77 -1.99
CA PHE A 56 -2.48 11.15 -2.01
C PHE A 56 -3.26 10.52 -3.16
N SER A 57 -2.60 10.25 -4.30
CA SER A 57 -3.22 9.49 -5.39
C SER A 57 -3.56 8.06 -4.95
N THR A 58 -2.65 7.40 -4.22
CA THR A 58 -2.92 6.07 -3.63
C THR A 58 -4.07 6.11 -2.63
N VAL A 59 -4.15 7.15 -1.78
CA VAL A 59 -5.30 7.37 -0.88
C VAL A 59 -6.60 7.44 -1.65
N ALA A 60 -6.63 8.25 -2.72
CA ALA A 60 -7.82 8.45 -3.53
C ALA A 60 -8.30 7.13 -4.13
N TYR A 61 -7.38 6.32 -4.68
CA TYR A 61 -7.71 4.98 -5.20
C TYR A 61 -8.23 4.05 -4.10
N ALA A 62 -7.56 4.00 -2.94
CA ALA A 62 -7.98 3.15 -1.83
C ALA A 62 -9.39 3.52 -1.34
N LYS A 63 -9.70 4.81 -1.18
CA LYS A 63 -11.03 5.28 -0.80
C LYS A 63 -12.06 4.98 -1.89
N GLN A 64 -11.72 5.15 -3.17
CA GLN A 64 -12.60 4.80 -4.29
C GLN A 64 -12.97 3.31 -4.28
N ILE A 65 -12.08 2.43 -3.83
CA ILE A 65 -12.34 0.98 -3.76
C ILE A 65 -13.13 0.64 -2.51
N VAL A 66 -12.65 1.05 -1.33
CA VAL A 66 -13.18 0.61 -0.02
C VAL A 66 -14.63 1.06 0.20
N PHE A 67 -15.01 2.24 -0.29
CA PHE A 67 -16.35 2.81 -0.08
C PHE A 67 -17.32 2.56 -1.23
N ALA A 68 -16.87 1.92 -2.31
CA ALA A 68 -17.69 1.72 -3.49
C ALA A 68 -18.47 0.40 -3.50
N GLU A 69 -19.55 0.38 -4.29
CA GLU A 69 -20.19 -0.84 -4.72
C GLU A 69 -19.20 -1.77 -5.42
N LYS A 70 -19.40 -3.08 -5.28
CA LYS A 70 -18.46 -4.10 -5.76
C LYS A 70 -18.08 -3.93 -7.24
N ASN A 71 -19.04 -3.63 -8.10
CA ASN A 71 -18.78 -3.43 -9.53
C ASN A 71 -17.96 -2.17 -9.81
N VAL A 72 -18.20 -1.08 -9.06
CA VAL A 72 -17.46 0.17 -9.19
C VAL A 72 -16.03 0.02 -8.66
N ALA A 73 -15.86 -0.69 -7.54
CA ALA A 73 -14.55 -1.04 -7.00
C ALA A 73 -13.76 -1.92 -7.97
N ASN A 74 -14.38 -2.95 -8.54
CA ASN A 74 -13.74 -3.83 -9.54
C ASN A 74 -13.27 -3.03 -10.77
N ALA A 75 -14.09 -2.11 -11.28
CA ALA A 75 -13.69 -1.24 -12.39
C ALA A 75 -12.52 -0.30 -12.02
N ALA A 76 -12.46 0.17 -10.76
CA ALA A 76 -11.33 0.95 -10.28
C ALA A 76 -10.05 0.12 -10.19
N ILE A 77 -10.14 -1.13 -9.72
CA ILE A 77 -9.00 -2.07 -9.67
C ILE A 77 -8.52 -2.40 -11.09
N ASP A 78 -9.42 -2.68 -12.03
CA ASP A 78 -9.08 -2.93 -13.43
C ASP A 78 -8.34 -1.74 -14.06
N ARG A 79 -8.77 -0.52 -13.71
CA ARG A 79 -8.08 0.70 -14.13
C ARG A 79 -6.66 0.78 -13.58
N ILE A 80 -6.45 0.45 -12.31
CA ILE A 80 -5.11 0.38 -11.70
C ILE A 80 -4.24 -0.63 -12.46
N SER A 81 -4.76 -1.85 -12.70
CA SER A 81 -4.05 -2.86 -13.50
C SER A 81 -3.68 -2.34 -14.89
N SER A 82 -4.59 -1.65 -15.58
CA SER A 82 -4.30 -1.07 -16.91
C SER A 82 -3.19 0.00 -16.88
N ILE A 83 -3.12 0.79 -15.80
CA ILE A 83 -2.07 1.79 -15.62
C ILE A 83 -0.71 1.10 -15.46
N HIS A 84 -0.66 0.04 -14.66
CA HIS A 84 0.56 -0.74 -14.50
C HIS A 84 0.98 -1.43 -15.79
N SER A 85 0.05 -2.07 -16.52
CA SER A 85 0.34 -2.69 -17.82
C SER A 85 0.85 -1.67 -18.85
N ALA A 86 0.37 -0.44 -18.82
CA ALA A 86 0.89 0.64 -19.67
C ALA A 86 2.34 1.02 -19.28
N VAL A 87 2.65 1.06 -17.98
CA VAL A 87 4.02 1.29 -17.48
C VAL A 87 4.95 0.16 -17.90
N GLU A 88 4.53 -1.09 -17.74
CA GLU A 88 5.25 -2.30 -18.17
C GLU A 88 5.56 -2.26 -19.67
N LYS A 89 4.53 -2.01 -20.49
CA LYS A 89 4.67 -1.88 -21.94
C LYS A 89 5.66 -0.78 -22.33
N ASN A 90 5.57 0.38 -21.70
CA ASN A 90 6.47 1.50 -21.98
C ASN A 90 7.91 1.22 -21.54
N ARG A 91 8.10 0.46 -20.46
CA ARG A 91 9.42 0.06 -19.97
C ARG A 91 10.01 -1.13 -20.74
N GLY A 92 9.19 -1.89 -21.46
CA GLY A 92 9.61 -3.09 -22.19
C GLY A 92 9.89 -4.30 -21.28
N SER A 93 9.31 -4.31 -20.07
CA SER A 93 9.47 -5.36 -19.06
C SER A 93 8.18 -5.50 -18.26
N THR A 94 8.03 -6.58 -17.50
CA THR A 94 6.91 -6.77 -16.56
C THR A 94 7.33 -6.45 -15.13
N ILE A 95 6.44 -5.85 -14.34
CA ILE A 95 6.62 -5.72 -12.90
C ILE A 95 6.53 -7.14 -12.33
N PRO A 96 7.50 -7.58 -11.52
CA PRO A 96 7.43 -8.90 -10.89
C PRO A 96 6.18 -9.04 -10.03
N ASP A 97 5.53 -10.20 -10.06
CA ASP A 97 4.30 -10.44 -9.30
C ASP A 97 4.48 -10.18 -7.79
N TRP A 98 5.63 -10.58 -7.24
CA TRP A 98 6.01 -10.33 -5.84
C TRP A 98 6.00 -8.84 -5.48
N ALA A 99 6.36 -7.93 -6.39
CA ALA A 99 6.40 -6.51 -6.09
C ALA A 99 4.99 -5.92 -5.87
N TYR A 100 3.96 -6.47 -6.56
CA TYR A 100 2.57 -6.11 -6.27
C TYR A 100 2.12 -6.66 -4.92
N ARG A 101 2.52 -7.90 -4.59
CA ARG A 101 2.21 -8.53 -3.29
C ARG A 101 2.82 -7.74 -2.14
N ASP A 102 4.07 -7.29 -2.26
CA ASP A 102 4.74 -6.48 -1.25
C ASP A 102 3.96 -5.21 -0.94
N VAL A 103 3.52 -4.48 -1.97
CA VAL A 103 2.71 -3.28 -1.78
C VAL A 103 1.39 -3.61 -1.09
N LEU A 104 0.74 -4.71 -1.48
CA LEU A 104 -0.50 -5.16 -0.85
C LEU A 104 -0.30 -5.52 0.63
N TYR A 105 0.79 -6.21 0.95
CA TYR A 105 1.10 -6.65 2.32
C TYR A 105 1.51 -5.49 3.20
N MET A 106 2.28 -4.56 2.65
CA MET A 106 2.59 -3.29 3.29
C MET A 106 1.29 -2.57 3.69
N LEU A 107 0.32 -2.46 2.77
CA LEU A 107 -0.96 -1.81 3.05
C LEU A 107 -1.78 -2.54 4.13
N ILE A 108 -1.80 -3.88 4.14
CA ILE A 108 -2.45 -4.66 5.21
C ILE A 108 -1.79 -4.36 6.55
N HIS A 109 -0.45 -4.46 6.62
CA HIS A 109 0.31 -4.27 7.85
C HIS A 109 0.11 -2.88 8.43
N TYR A 110 0.32 -1.83 7.63
CA TYR A 110 0.20 -0.47 8.12
C TYR A 110 -1.24 -0.05 8.38
N SER A 111 -2.24 -0.63 7.70
CA SER A 111 -3.67 -0.45 8.08
C SER A 111 -3.93 -0.91 9.51
N ILE A 112 -3.43 -2.10 9.87
CA ILE A 112 -3.57 -2.66 11.21
C ILE A 112 -2.75 -1.85 12.21
N ALA A 113 -1.45 -1.62 11.94
CA ALA A 113 -0.55 -0.95 12.86
C ALA A 113 -1.00 0.49 13.16
N ALA A 114 -1.37 1.27 12.14
CA ALA A 114 -1.83 2.64 12.33
C ALA A 114 -3.09 2.72 13.20
N PHE A 115 -4.06 1.84 12.94
CA PHE A 115 -5.27 1.78 13.76
C PHE A 115 -4.97 1.38 15.20
N GLU A 116 -4.16 0.34 15.40
CA GLU A 116 -3.83 -0.15 16.74
C GLU A 116 -3.00 0.83 17.58
N VAL A 117 -2.24 1.72 16.93
CA VAL A 117 -1.49 2.78 17.60
C VAL A 117 -2.39 3.95 18.01
N LEU A 118 -3.32 4.35 17.15
CA LEU A 118 -4.16 5.54 17.38
C LEU A 118 -5.43 5.25 18.18
N GLU A 119 -5.93 4.02 18.14
CA GLU A 119 -7.27 3.67 18.61
C GLU A 119 -7.21 2.55 19.65
N ARG A 120 -7.48 1.32 19.23
CA ARG A 120 -7.50 0.12 20.05
C ARG A 120 -6.95 -1.06 19.28
N LYS A 121 -6.64 -2.14 19.98
CA LYS A 121 -6.31 -3.41 19.34
C LYS A 121 -7.46 -3.91 18.48
N LEU A 122 -7.13 -4.41 17.28
CA LEU A 122 -8.07 -5.09 16.42
C LEU A 122 -8.31 -6.51 16.94
N THR A 123 -9.54 -6.99 16.83
CA THR A 123 -9.85 -8.40 17.09
C THR A 123 -9.25 -9.29 16.00
N ALA A 124 -9.24 -10.60 16.21
CA ALA A 124 -8.78 -11.55 15.19
C ALA A 124 -9.65 -11.47 13.93
N GLU A 125 -10.96 -11.32 14.11
CA GLU A 125 -11.95 -11.19 13.04
C GLU A 125 -11.74 -9.90 12.25
N GLU A 126 -11.45 -8.78 12.93
CA GLU A 126 -11.14 -7.51 12.27
C GLU A 126 -9.83 -7.58 11.47
N LYS A 127 -8.80 -8.26 11.99
CA LYS A 127 -7.54 -8.48 11.25
C LYS A 127 -7.76 -9.35 10.02
N GLN A 128 -8.56 -10.41 10.16
CA GLN A 128 -8.98 -11.24 9.03
C GLN A 128 -9.77 -10.43 8.00
N GLU A 129 -10.67 -9.55 8.43
CA GLU A 129 -11.43 -8.69 7.52
C GLU A 129 -10.54 -7.72 6.75
N VAL A 130 -9.56 -7.08 7.42
CA VAL A 130 -8.55 -6.25 6.74
C VAL A 130 -7.88 -7.06 5.65
N PHE A 131 -7.36 -8.24 6.00
CA PHE A 131 -6.75 -9.13 5.03
C PHE A 131 -7.70 -9.49 3.88
N ASP A 132 -8.96 -9.87 4.14
CA ASP A 132 -9.92 -10.31 3.12
C ASP A 132 -10.21 -9.20 2.09
N VAL A 133 -10.33 -7.94 2.53
CA VAL A 133 -10.56 -6.81 1.63
C VAL A 133 -9.39 -6.62 0.67
N PHE A 134 -8.15 -6.66 1.18
CA PHE A 134 -6.96 -6.53 0.35
C PHE A 134 -6.70 -7.78 -0.49
N TYR A 135 -7.01 -8.98 0.01
CA TYR A 135 -6.98 -10.22 -0.76
C TYR A 135 -7.86 -10.12 -2.01
N ARG A 136 -9.10 -9.61 -1.89
CA ARG A 136 -9.98 -9.38 -3.05
C ARG A 136 -9.39 -8.38 -4.07
N VAL A 137 -8.64 -7.38 -3.62
CA VAL A 137 -7.92 -6.47 -4.53
C VAL A 137 -6.86 -7.24 -5.31
N GLY A 138 -6.00 -7.99 -4.61
CA GLY A 138 -4.96 -8.80 -5.26
C GLY A 138 -5.53 -9.85 -6.21
N GLU A 139 -6.60 -10.55 -5.81
CA GLU A 139 -7.29 -11.54 -6.63
C GLU A 139 -7.85 -10.90 -7.90
N ARG A 140 -8.50 -9.73 -7.80
CA ARG A 140 -9.00 -9.00 -8.98
C ARG A 140 -7.87 -8.53 -9.89
N MET A 141 -6.71 -8.18 -9.33
CA MET A 141 -5.49 -7.86 -10.08
C MET A 141 -4.81 -9.11 -10.68
N GLN A 142 -5.32 -10.32 -10.41
CA GLN A 142 -4.78 -11.60 -10.89
C GLN A 142 -3.37 -11.90 -10.34
N LEU A 143 -3.06 -11.40 -9.14
CA LEU A 143 -1.80 -11.71 -8.47
C LEU A 143 -1.74 -13.20 -8.13
N LYS A 144 -0.56 -13.80 -8.30
CA LYS A 144 -0.34 -15.22 -8.05
C LYS A 144 0.11 -15.42 -6.60
N GLU A 145 0.01 -16.64 -6.11
CA GLU A 145 0.58 -17.04 -4.80
C GLU A 145 0.07 -16.19 -3.63
N LEU A 146 -1.16 -15.69 -3.70
CA LEU A 146 -1.77 -14.97 -2.60
C LEU A 146 -2.04 -15.94 -1.43
N PRO A 147 -1.67 -15.57 -0.19
CA PRO A 147 -2.04 -16.33 1.00
C PRO A 147 -3.56 -16.33 1.11
N THR A 148 -4.13 -17.36 1.70
CA THR A 148 -5.58 -17.56 1.78
C THR A 148 -6.17 -17.23 3.15
N SER A 149 -5.36 -16.76 4.10
CA SER A 149 -5.78 -16.32 5.43
C SER A 149 -4.81 -15.29 6.01
N TYR A 150 -5.25 -14.55 7.04
CA TYR A 150 -4.38 -13.63 7.77
C TYR A 150 -3.16 -14.33 8.39
N GLU A 151 -3.34 -15.56 8.87
CA GLU A 151 -2.24 -16.36 9.44
C GLU A 151 -1.20 -16.75 8.38
N ALA A 152 -1.65 -17.19 7.20
CA ALA A 152 -0.75 -17.47 6.08
C ALA A 152 -0.07 -16.19 5.57
N TRP A 153 -0.79 -15.07 5.58
CA TRP A 153 -0.26 -13.76 5.21
C TRP A 153 0.88 -13.32 6.13
N LYS A 154 0.81 -13.56 7.45
CA LYS A 154 1.91 -13.21 8.37
C LYS A 154 3.22 -13.92 8.00
N LEU A 155 3.14 -15.20 7.65
CA LEU A 155 4.30 -15.99 7.25
C LEU A 155 4.88 -15.46 5.93
N SER A 156 4.02 -15.32 4.91
CA SER A 156 4.43 -14.81 3.60
C SER A 156 5.02 -13.39 3.71
N ARG A 157 4.40 -12.51 4.50
CA ARG A 157 4.94 -11.17 4.76
C ARG A 157 6.34 -11.21 5.36
N GLN A 158 6.59 -12.09 6.32
CA GLN A 158 7.93 -12.20 6.91
C GLN A 158 8.96 -12.56 5.85
N GLU A 159 8.65 -13.51 4.96
CA GLU A 159 9.53 -13.87 3.84
C GLU A 159 9.80 -12.67 2.92
N HIS A 160 8.81 -11.83 2.62
CA HIS A 160 9.01 -10.62 1.83
C HIS A 160 9.88 -9.58 2.54
N MET A 161 9.70 -9.38 3.84
CA MET A 161 10.56 -8.46 4.60
C MET A 161 12.03 -8.88 4.58
N ASP A 162 12.27 -10.19 4.64
CA ASP A 162 13.63 -10.75 4.65
C ASP A 162 14.27 -10.74 3.25
N ASN A 163 13.46 -10.92 2.19
CA ASN A 163 13.95 -11.14 0.84
C ASN A 163 13.81 -9.93 -0.10
N ASP A 164 12.85 -9.03 0.09
CA ASP A 164 12.48 -8.05 -0.93
C ASP A 164 12.85 -6.61 -0.57
N LEU A 165 13.51 -6.42 0.59
CA LEU A 165 14.04 -5.12 1.00
C LEU A 165 15.53 -4.99 0.70
N GLN A 166 15.90 -3.85 0.09
CA GLN A 166 17.28 -3.50 -0.23
C GLN A 166 17.47 -2.00 -0.25
N LYS A 167 18.53 -1.53 0.42
CA LYS A 167 19.01 -0.16 0.26
C LYS A 167 19.75 -0.01 -1.07
N GLY A 168 19.17 0.77 -1.99
CA GLY A 168 19.79 1.11 -3.27
C GLY A 168 19.94 2.62 -3.51
N ALA A 169 20.41 2.98 -4.71
CA ALA A 169 20.51 4.38 -5.13
C ALA A 169 19.13 5.07 -5.14
N PHE A 170 18.10 4.38 -5.64
CA PHE A 170 16.71 4.88 -5.65
C PHE A 170 16.13 5.03 -4.24
N THR A 171 16.41 4.11 -3.31
CA THR A 171 16.05 4.26 -1.89
C THR A 171 16.62 5.54 -1.30
N ILE A 172 17.93 5.76 -1.49
CA ILE A 172 18.64 6.93 -0.95
C ILE A 172 18.06 8.22 -1.56
N ASP A 173 17.82 8.23 -2.86
CA ASP A 173 17.21 9.39 -3.51
C ASP A 173 15.79 9.62 -3.03
N LEU A 174 14.96 8.60 -2.89
CA LEU A 174 13.57 8.76 -2.47
C LEU A 174 13.47 9.34 -1.06
N PHE A 175 14.36 8.96 -0.15
CA PHE A 175 14.47 9.60 1.16
C PHE A 175 14.87 11.08 1.07
N LYS A 176 15.76 11.44 0.13
CA LYS A 176 16.10 12.85 -0.14
C LYS A 176 14.88 13.60 -0.69
N GLN A 177 14.11 12.99 -1.59
CA GLN A 177 12.89 13.60 -2.12
C GLN A 177 11.82 13.76 -1.03
N TYR A 178 11.60 12.77 -0.16
CA TYR A 178 10.72 12.93 1.00
C TYR A 178 11.15 14.11 1.87
N LYS A 179 12.45 14.21 2.24
CA LYS A 179 12.96 15.32 3.03
C LYS A 179 12.78 16.68 2.34
N LYS A 180 13.05 16.74 1.04
CA LYS A 180 12.90 17.97 0.23
C LYS A 180 11.43 18.44 0.20
N HIS A 181 10.49 17.54 -0.05
CA HIS A 181 9.07 17.88 -0.21
C HIS A 181 8.37 18.15 1.13
N LEU A 182 8.75 17.45 2.20
CA LEU A 182 8.18 17.66 3.54
C LEU A 182 8.84 18.85 4.26
N GLY A 183 10.11 19.13 3.98
CA GLY A 183 10.94 19.98 4.83
C GLY A 183 11.32 19.30 6.15
N SER A 184 12.28 19.88 6.86
CA SER A 184 12.94 19.23 8.01
C SER A 184 11.98 18.80 9.12
N THR A 185 11.01 19.65 9.50
CA THR A 185 10.10 19.36 10.62
C THR A 185 9.13 18.21 10.32
N ARG A 186 8.48 18.23 9.15
CA ARG A 186 7.55 17.14 8.76
C ARG A 186 8.31 15.85 8.45
N TYR A 187 9.52 15.95 7.91
CA TYR A 187 10.39 14.78 7.71
C TYR A 187 10.85 14.15 9.04
N PHE A 188 11.09 14.95 10.08
CA PHE A 188 11.36 14.44 11.41
C PHE A 188 10.17 13.61 11.94
N PHE A 189 8.94 14.13 11.86
CA PHE A 189 7.75 13.37 12.26
C PHE A 189 7.52 12.12 11.42
N LEU A 190 7.85 12.15 10.12
CA LEU A 190 7.81 10.97 9.27
C LEU A 190 8.71 9.86 9.82
N ILE A 191 9.94 10.21 10.23
CA ILE A 191 10.89 9.24 10.81
C ILE A 191 10.39 8.73 12.17
N GLU A 192 9.86 9.60 13.03
CA GLU A 192 9.35 9.17 14.34
C GLU A 192 8.16 8.21 14.22
N ALA A 193 7.33 8.35 13.20
CA ALA A 193 6.22 7.43 12.94
C ALA A 193 6.65 6.05 12.41
N GLN A 194 7.95 5.85 12.13
CA GLN A 194 8.52 4.59 11.62
C GLN A 194 9.27 3.78 12.70
N LYS A 195 9.35 4.31 13.93
CA LYS A 195 10.02 3.66 15.07
C LYS A 195 9.01 2.91 15.94
#